data_AF-A0A963IHW2-F1
#
_entry.id   AF-A0A963IHW2-F1
#
_cell.length_a   1.000
_cell.length_b   1.000
_cell.length_c   1.000
_cell.angle_alpha   90.00
_cell.angle_beta   90.00
_cell.angle_gamma   90.00
#
_symmetry.space_group_name_H-M   'P 1'
#
loop_
_entity.id
_entity.type
_entity.pdbx_description
1 polymer ?
#
loop_
_entity_poly.entity_id
_entity_poly.type
_entity_poly.pdbx_seq_one_letter_code
_entity_poly.pdbx_strand_id
1 'polypeptide(L)'
;CVEGALLRGPNGSGRFQLLSGSGRPVIDWVRDLAARARYVIAIGSCTAFGGIISSGENLTDACGLQFDGDQEGGLLGPGFRAAAGLPVINVAGCPVHPGWVVDTLLALALGAFGESDLDTWQRPRSYTEQLVHHGCPRNEYYEFKASAQKLSDLGCLMENMGCKGTQANADCNLRPWNGVGSCVRGGFACISCTEPGFEEPGHPFMETPKVAGIPTGLPIDMPKAWFVALAALSKSATPRRVRENSRSDHPLILPGIRKSGPK
;
A
#
# COMPACT_ATOMS: atom_id res chain seq x y z
N CYS A 1 5.44 14.98 14.03
CA CYS A 1 5.40 13.73 13.25
C CYS A 1 6.05 12.63 14.06
N VAL A 2 5.58 11.39 13.93
CA VAL A 2 6.17 10.20 14.55
C VAL A 2 6.48 9.20 13.43
N GLU A 3 7.60 8.49 13.56
CA GLU A 3 8.01 7.40 12.68
C GLU A 3 8.37 6.17 13.55
N GLY A 4 8.08 4.97 13.04
CA GLY A 4 8.22 3.71 13.78
C GLY A 4 6.95 3.30 14.53
N ALA A 5 6.80 2.00 14.76
CA ALA A 5 5.68 1.47 15.54
C ALA A 5 5.79 1.85 17.01
N LEU A 6 4.66 1.91 17.71
CA LEU A 6 4.57 2.28 19.11
C LEU A 6 4.62 1.02 19.96
N LEU A 7 5.77 0.75 20.57
CA LEU A 7 5.98 -0.47 21.35
C LEU A 7 5.43 -0.29 22.77
N ARG A 8 4.36 -1.01 23.11
CA ARG A 8 3.75 -1.00 24.45
C ARG A 8 4.38 -2.04 25.38
N GLY A 9 5.11 -3.02 24.84
CA GLY A 9 5.70 -4.10 25.63
C GLY A 9 6.99 -3.70 26.38
N PRO A 10 7.44 -4.56 27.31
CA PRO A 10 6.74 -5.74 27.81
C PRO A 10 5.63 -5.34 28.80
N ASN A 11 4.55 -6.12 28.86
CA ASN A 11 3.46 -5.98 29.85
C ASN A 11 2.89 -4.55 29.97
N GLY A 12 2.74 -3.83 28.85
CA GLY A 12 2.24 -2.45 28.83
C GLY A 12 3.22 -1.38 29.32
N SER A 13 4.47 -1.73 29.65
CA SER A 13 5.46 -0.79 30.21
C SER A 13 6.15 0.11 29.17
N GLY A 14 6.07 -0.21 27.88
CA GLY A 14 6.76 0.48 26.79
C GLY A 14 8.30 0.39 26.81
N ARG A 15 8.87 -0.43 27.69
CA ARG A 15 10.33 -0.49 27.91
C ARG A 15 11.10 -1.18 26.80
N PHE A 16 10.45 -1.81 25.82
CA PHE A 16 11.14 -2.28 24.61
C PHE A 16 11.74 -1.12 23.79
N GLN A 17 11.28 0.12 23.98
CA GLN A 17 11.90 1.29 23.38
C GLN A 17 11.99 2.44 24.38
N LEU A 18 13.21 2.72 24.86
CA LEU A 18 13.49 3.86 25.73
C LEU A 18 14.13 5.00 24.93
N LEU A 19 13.74 6.25 25.21
CA LEU A 19 14.45 7.39 24.68
C LEU A 19 15.82 7.49 25.36
N SER A 20 16.89 7.45 24.57
CA SER A 20 18.28 7.45 25.04
C SER A 20 18.54 8.56 26.07
N GLY A 21 19.17 8.18 27.19
CA GLY A 21 19.51 9.11 28.28
C GLY A 21 18.35 9.55 29.16
N SER A 22 17.09 9.29 28.80
CA SER A 22 15.93 9.69 29.63
C SER A 22 15.46 8.63 30.62
N GLY A 23 15.74 7.35 30.34
CA GLY A 23 15.16 6.21 31.07
C GLY A 23 13.65 6.03 30.90
N ARG A 24 12.99 6.87 30.09
CA ARG A 24 11.54 6.87 29.84
C ARG A 24 11.22 6.15 28.52
N PRO A 25 10.12 5.37 28.47
CA PRO A 25 9.56 4.84 27.23
C PRO A 25 9.31 5.93 26.17
N VAL A 26 9.62 5.63 24.90
CA VAL A 26 9.34 6.55 23.78
C VAL A 26 7.84 6.85 23.68
N ILE A 27 6.99 5.86 23.94
CA ILE A 27 5.53 6.03 23.90
C ILE A 27 5.01 7.09 24.89
N ASP A 28 5.68 7.29 26.02
CA ASP A 28 5.28 8.32 26.99
C ASP A 28 5.61 9.72 26.47
N TRP A 29 6.78 9.88 25.85
CA TRP A 29 7.13 11.12 25.14
C TRP A 29 6.16 11.41 24.00
N VAL A 30 5.75 10.39 23.24
CA VAL A 30 4.77 10.54 22.17
C VAL A 30 3.43 11.04 22.72
N ARG A 31 2.92 10.47 23.82
CA ARG A 31 1.67 10.92 24.46
C ARG A 31 1.76 12.38 24.93
N ASP A 32 2.84 12.73 25.63
CA ASP A 32 3.05 14.08 26.16
C ASP A 32 3.10 15.14 25.05
N LEU A 33 3.82 14.83 23.96
CA LEU A 33 3.95 15.72 22.81
C LEU A 33 2.66 15.79 21.99
N ALA A 34 1.98 14.67 21.78
CA ALA A 34 0.72 14.60 21.04
C ALA A 34 -0.38 15.46 21.71
N ALA A 35 -0.44 15.47 23.06
CA ALA A 35 -1.39 16.29 23.82
C ALA A 35 -1.20 17.81 23.63
N ARG A 36 -0.04 18.25 23.13
CA ARG A 36 0.31 19.66 22.93
C ARG A 36 0.42 20.05 21.46
N ALA A 37 0.48 19.07 20.56
CA ALA A 37 0.71 19.30 19.14
C ALA A 37 -0.53 19.87 18.45
N ARG A 38 -0.31 20.84 17.55
CA ARG A 38 -1.36 21.35 16.66
C ARG A 38 -1.86 20.26 15.72
N TYR A 39 -0.95 19.48 15.15
CA TYR A 39 -1.20 18.34 14.28
C TYR A 39 -0.34 17.16 14.71
N VAL A 40 -0.88 15.95 14.62
CA VAL A 40 -0.14 14.70 14.84
C VAL A 40 -0.17 13.91 13.54
N ILE A 41 1.01 13.53 13.05
CA ILE A 41 1.17 12.86 11.75
C ILE A 41 1.96 11.58 11.97
N ALA A 42 1.38 10.45 11.58
CA ALA A 42 2.04 9.15 11.50
C ALA A 42 2.73 9.02 10.13
N ILE A 43 4.05 8.83 10.13
CA ILE A 43 4.83 8.70 8.91
C ILE A 43 5.19 7.22 8.73
N GLY A 44 4.55 6.59 7.75
CA GLY A 44 4.72 5.18 7.42
C GLY A 44 3.74 4.24 8.12
N SER A 45 3.59 3.05 7.55
CA SER A 45 2.59 2.06 8.00
C SER A 45 2.86 1.51 9.39
N CYS A 46 4.12 1.52 9.84
CA CYS A 46 4.46 1.15 11.22
C CYS A 46 3.78 2.07 12.23
N THR A 47 3.84 3.38 12.01
CA THR A 47 3.22 4.36 12.92
C THR A 47 1.72 4.51 12.68
N ALA A 48 1.25 4.23 11.47
CA ALA A 48 -0.18 4.26 11.16
C ALA A 48 -0.92 3.07 11.79
N PHE A 49 -0.39 1.85 11.63
CA PHE A 49 -1.13 0.60 11.90
C PHE A 49 -0.35 -0.41 12.77
N GLY A 50 0.95 -0.24 12.98
CA GLY A 50 1.85 -1.22 13.61
C GLY A 50 2.86 -1.80 12.62
N GLY A 51 2.37 -2.17 11.42
CA GLY A 51 3.19 -2.59 10.28
C GLY A 51 4.00 -3.85 10.55
N ILE A 52 5.17 -4.00 9.91
CA ILE A 52 5.95 -5.26 9.99
C ILE A 52 6.33 -5.67 11.42
N ILE A 53 6.41 -4.71 12.35
CA ILE A 53 6.79 -4.96 13.75
C ILE A 53 5.66 -5.63 14.53
N SER A 54 4.40 -5.41 14.13
CA SER A 54 3.23 -6.07 14.73
C SER A 54 2.91 -7.43 14.13
N SER A 55 3.75 -7.95 13.22
CA SER A 55 3.55 -9.28 12.63
C SER A 55 3.77 -10.41 13.64
N GLY A 56 3.20 -11.57 13.32
CA GLY A 56 3.24 -12.79 14.11
C GLY A 56 2.50 -12.65 15.43
N GLU A 57 3.13 -13.14 16.50
CA GLU A 57 2.59 -13.05 17.85
C GLU A 57 2.66 -11.63 18.45
N ASN A 58 3.18 -10.65 17.71
CA ASN A 58 3.38 -9.27 18.15
C ASN A 58 4.02 -9.18 19.55
N LEU A 59 5.14 -9.86 19.76
CA LEU A 59 5.82 -9.95 21.07
C LEU A 59 6.21 -8.59 21.66
N THR A 60 6.35 -7.57 20.81
CA THR A 60 6.68 -6.21 21.22
C THR A 60 5.48 -5.38 21.63
N ASP A 61 4.26 -5.92 21.46
CA ASP A 61 3.00 -5.21 21.64
C ASP A 61 3.01 -3.87 20.88
N ALA A 62 3.42 -3.96 19.61
CA ALA A 62 3.49 -2.85 18.68
C ALA A 62 2.09 -2.50 18.16
N CYS A 63 1.81 -1.20 18.06
CA CYS A 63 0.61 -0.66 17.43
C CYS A 63 0.94 0.63 16.68
N GLY A 64 -0.05 1.19 15.99
CA GLY A 64 -0.01 2.54 15.44
C GLY A 64 -0.39 3.62 16.47
N LEU A 65 -0.44 4.87 16.04
CA LEU A 65 -0.85 5.99 16.89
C LEU A 65 -2.34 5.95 17.24
N GLN A 66 -3.18 5.67 16.24
CA GLN A 66 -4.64 5.59 16.39
C GLN A 66 -5.27 4.30 15.83
N PHE A 67 -4.47 3.36 15.37
CA PHE A 67 -4.92 2.05 14.93
C PHE A 67 -4.03 0.95 15.50
N ASP A 68 -4.61 -0.23 15.68
CA ASP A 68 -3.93 -1.49 16.01
C ASP A 68 -4.31 -2.49 14.92
N GLY A 69 -3.47 -2.62 13.90
CA GLY A 69 -3.83 -3.27 12.64
C GLY A 69 -4.96 -2.55 11.92
N ASP A 70 -6.08 -3.26 11.72
CA ASP A 70 -7.30 -2.78 11.06
C ASP A 70 -8.37 -2.26 12.04
N GLN A 71 -8.05 -2.17 13.33
CA GLN A 71 -8.96 -1.68 14.36
C GLN A 71 -8.58 -0.27 14.81
N GLU A 72 -9.57 0.62 14.96
CA GLU A 72 -9.37 1.89 15.63
C GLU A 72 -8.92 1.66 17.08
N GLY A 73 -7.90 2.39 17.53
CA GLY A 73 -7.23 2.09 18.78
C GLY A 73 -5.82 2.68 18.85
N GLY A 74 -4.82 1.82 19.02
CA GLY A 74 -3.42 2.22 19.08
C GLY A 74 -3.03 2.97 20.37
N LEU A 75 -1.94 3.72 20.29
CA LEU A 75 -1.33 4.35 21.47
C LEU A 75 -2.18 5.48 22.08
N LEU A 76 -2.81 6.29 21.24
CA LEU A 76 -3.57 7.49 21.62
C LEU A 76 -5.07 7.22 21.77
N GLY A 77 -5.55 6.08 21.27
CA GLY A 77 -6.94 5.67 21.32
C GLY A 77 -7.84 6.33 20.27
N PRO A 78 -9.05 5.78 20.06
CA PRO A 78 -9.93 6.17 18.96
C PRO A 78 -10.46 7.61 19.09
N GLY A 79 -10.57 8.12 20.32
CA GLY A 79 -11.10 9.47 20.60
C GLY A 79 -10.08 10.61 20.53
N PHE A 80 -8.79 10.32 20.26
CA PHE A 80 -7.77 11.37 20.24
C PHE A 80 -8.01 12.37 19.11
N ARG A 81 -7.87 13.66 19.44
CA ARG A 81 -7.85 14.79 18.52
C ARG A 81 -6.69 15.72 18.89
N ALA A 82 -5.92 16.16 17.89
CA ALA A 82 -4.87 17.15 18.08
C ALA A 82 -5.47 18.54 18.34
N ALA A 83 -4.63 19.54 18.71
CA ALA A 83 -5.15 20.86 19.11
C ALA A 83 -5.87 21.62 17.97
N ALA A 84 -5.65 21.26 16.71
CA ALA A 84 -6.42 21.78 15.56
C ALA A 84 -7.74 21.02 15.29
N GLY A 85 -8.13 20.06 16.14
CA GLY A 85 -9.36 19.27 16.00
C GLY A 85 -9.28 18.07 15.05
N LEU A 86 -8.16 17.89 14.34
CA LEU A 86 -7.95 16.73 13.45
C LEU A 86 -7.58 15.46 14.25
N PRO A 87 -7.90 14.26 13.73
CA PRO A 87 -7.35 13.02 14.28
C PRO A 87 -5.86 12.92 13.91
N VAL A 88 -5.22 11.79 14.19
CA VAL A 88 -3.90 11.50 13.62
C VAL A 88 -4.02 11.46 12.10
N ILE A 89 -3.07 12.08 11.41
CA ILE A 89 -3.00 12.02 9.94
C ILE A 89 -2.01 10.91 9.57
N ASN A 90 -2.51 9.83 8.97
CA ASN A 90 -1.73 8.67 8.57
C ASN A 90 -1.18 8.82 7.16
N VAL A 91 0.11 9.13 7.02
CA VAL A 91 0.80 9.08 5.72
C VAL A 91 1.44 7.69 5.58
N ALA A 92 0.60 6.71 5.26
CA ALA A 92 0.97 5.28 5.22
C ALA A 92 1.88 4.92 4.03
N GLY A 93 2.64 3.83 4.18
CA GLY A 93 3.62 3.29 3.22
C GLY A 93 4.84 2.67 3.92
N CYS A 94 5.50 1.71 3.28
CA CYS A 94 6.72 1.07 3.80
C CYS A 94 7.84 0.97 2.73
N PRO A 95 8.70 1.99 2.59
CA PRO A 95 8.62 3.30 3.26
C PRO A 95 7.50 4.18 2.67
N VAL A 96 7.28 5.34 3.28
CA VAL A 96 6.35 6.34 2.75
C VAL A 96 6.90 7.00 1.48
N HIS A 97 6.04 7.33 0.51
CA HIS A 97 6.49 8.11 -0.65
C HIS A 97 6.79 9.56 -0.22
N PRO A 98 7.96 10.12 -0.57
CA PRO A 98 8.39 11.43 -0.06
C PRO A 98 7.43 12.56 -0.46
N GLY A 99 6.85 12.49 -1.67
CA GLY A 99 5.85 13.46 -2.13
C GLY A 99 4.58 13.48 -1.30
N TRP A 100 4.13 12.34 -0.74
CA TRP A 100 2.92 12.34 0.11
C TRP A 100 3.17 13.07 1.43
N VAL A 101 4.38 12.93 1.99
CA VAL A 101 4.79 13.65 3.20
C VAL A 101 4.83 15.16 2.92
N VAL A 102 5.51 15.57 1.84
CA VAL A 102 5.66 16.99 1.49
C VAL A 102 4.30 17.63 1.21
N ASP A 103 3.44 17.00 0.40
CA ASP A 103 2.12 17.55 0.06
C ASP A 103 1.23 17.69 1.30
N THR A 104 1.25 16.70 2.19
CA THR A 104 0.48 16.74 3.44
C THR A 104 0.95 17.89 4.34
N LEU A 105 2.27 18.03 4.52
CA LEU A 105 2.85 19.13 5.32
C LEU A 105 2.54 20.50 4.71
N LEU A 106 2.61 20.62 3.38
CA LEU A 106 2.30 21.85 2.66
C LEU A 106 0.82 22.23 2.83
N ALA A 107 -0.10 21.28 2.66
CA ALA A 107 -1.54 21.52 2.83
C ALA A 107 -1.88 21.98 4.25
N LEU A 108 -1.26 21.35 5.27
CA LEU A 108 -1.41 21.75 6.67
C LEU A 108 -0.83 23.15 6.92
N ALA A 109 0.35 23.47 6.38
CA ALA A 109 0.99 24.77 6.54
C ALA A 109 0.16 25.91 5.91
N LEU A 110 -0.50 25.62 4.78
CA LEU A 110 -1.39 26.56 4.08
C LEU A 110 -2.80 26.65 4.72
N GLY A 111 -3.11 25.84 5.73
CA GLY A 111 -4.45 25.78 6.31
C GLY A 111 -5.52 25.22 5.36
N ALA A 112 -5.09 24.47 4.34
CA ALA A 112 -5.94 23.91 3.29
C ALA A 112 -6.23 22.41 3.48
N PHE A 113 -6.05 21.90 4.71
CA PHE A 113 -6.23 20.49 5.05
C PHE A 113 -7.23 20.35 6.20
N GLY A 114 -8.26 19.54 5.99
CA GLY A 114 -9.35 19.27 6.93
C GLY A 114 -9.69 17.78 7.03
N GLU A 115 -10.69 17.46 7.86
CA GLU A 115 -11.12 16.07 8.08
C GLU A 115 -11.72 15.43 6.82
N SER A 116 -12.32 16.22 5.91
CA SER A 116 -12.82 15.74 4.62
C SER A 116 -11.72 15.23 3.69
N ASP A 117 -10.47 15.64 3.91
CA ASP A 117 -9.32 15.22 3.11
C ASP A 117 -8.76 13.87 3.57
N LEU A 118 -9.39 13.23 4.57
CA LEU A 118 -9.01 11.94 5.10
C LEU A 118 -9.96 10.83 4.62
N ASP A 119 -9.37 9.66 4.33
CA ASP A 119 -10.12 8.42 4.13
C ASP A 119 -10.45 7.74 5.47
N THR A 120 -11.08 6.56 5.40
CA THR A 120 -11.51 5.79 6.58
C THR A 120 -10.35 5.35 7.48
N TRP A 121 -9.13 5.30 6.97
CA TRP A 121 -7.91 4.96 7.72
C TRP A 121 -7.16 6.21 8.17
N GLN A 122 -7.81 7.37 8.14
CA GLN A 122 -7.23 8.68 8.43
C GLN A 122 -6.04 9.01 7.51
N ARG A 123 -6.05 8.52 6.27
CA ARG A 123 -4.99 8.81 5.28
C ARG A 123 -5.40 9.93 4.33
N PRO A 124 -4.48 10.82 3.91
CA PRO A 124 -4.77 11.81 2.89
C PRO A 124 -5.32 11.22 1.58
N ARG A 125 -6.52 11.64 1.19
CA ARG A 125 -7.22 11.24 -0.04
C ARG A 125 -6.44 11.56 -1.31
N SER A 126 -5.59 12.58 -1.26
CA SER A 126 -4.75 13.02 -2.38
C SER A 126 -3.88 11.91 -3.00
N TYR A 127 -3.60 10.83 -2.27
CA TYR A 127 -2.96 9.64 -2.81
C TYR A 127 -3.77 8.34 -2.67
N THR A 128 -4.80 8.27 -1.83
CA THR A 128 -5.55 7.02 -1.58
C THR A 128 -6.81 6.85 -2.42
N GLU A 129 -7.24 7.87 -3.17
CA GLU A 129 -8.40 7.77 -4.09
C GLU A 129 -8.13 6.93 -5.35
N GLN A 130 -6.91 6.43 -5.49
CA GLN A 130 -6.45 5.60 -6.59
C GLN A 130 -6.05 4.22 -6.06
N LEU A 131 -6.26 3.18 -6.86
CA LEU A 131 -5.60 1.90 -6.62
C LEU A 131 -4.21 1.93 -7.22
N VAL A 132 -3.26 1.21 -6.63
CA VAL A 132 -1.92 1.01 -7.21
C VAL A 132 -2.04 0.45 -8.63
N HIS A 133 -3.08 -0.31 -8.95
CA HIS A 133 -3.34 -0.79 -10.29
C HIS A 133 -3.50 0.33 -11.34
N HIS A 134 -4.02 1.49 -10.96
CA HIS A 134 -4.18 2.63 -11.87
C HIS A 134 -2.81 3.16 -12.31
N GLY A 135 -2.62 3.31 -13.62
CA GLY A 135 -1.32 3.68 -14.20
C GLY A 135 -0.28 2.55 -14.25
N CYS A 136 -0.64 1.31 -13.89
CA CYS A 136 0.29 0.19 -13.90
C CYS A 136 0.87 -0.04 -15.32
N PRO A 137 2.21 -0.10 -15.48
CA PRO A 137 2.84 -0.30 -16.79
C PRO A 137 2.58 -1.69 -17.39
N ARG A 138 2.08 -2.62 -16.57
CA ARG A 138 1.72 -3.99 -16.98
C ARG A 138 0.22 -4.12 -17.30
N ASN A 139 -0.49 -3.01 -17.51
CA ASN A 139 -1.95 -3.03 -17.69
C ASN A 139 -2.42 -3.83 -18.91
N GLU A 140 -1.72 -3.75 -20.05
CA GLU A 140 -2.04 -4.58 -21.23
C GLU A 140 -2.07 -6.08 -20.87
N TYR A 141 -1.06 -6.54 -20.12
CA TYR A 141 -1.00 -7.93 -19.69
C TYR A 141 -2.12 -8.29 -18.71
N TYR A 142 -2.51 -7.37 -17.82
CA TYR A 142 -3.63 -7.56 -16.89
C TYR A 142 -4.98 -7.66 -17.62
N GLU A 143 -5.20 -6.80 -18.62
CA GLU A 143 -6.44 -6.74 -19.39
C GLU A 143 -6.69 -8.07 -20.11
N PHE A 144 -5.66 -8.63 -20.74
CA PHE A 144 -5.74 -9.90 -21.47
C PHE A 144 -5.48 -11.14 -20.61
N LYS A 145 -5.34 -11.00 -19.28
CA LYS A 145 -5.01 -12.11 -18.36
C LYS A 145 -3.77 -12.91 -18.80
N ALA A 146 -2.79 -12.19 -19.34
CA ALA A 146 -1.50 -12.71 -19.76
C ALA A 146 -0.50 -12.56 -18.61
N SER A 147 -0.49 -13.55 -17.72
CA SER A 147 0.22 -13.46 -16.45
C SER A 147 1.68 -13.88 -16.56
N ALA A 148 2.54 -13.23 -15.78
CA ALA A 148 3.89 -13.67 -15.49
C ALA A 148 3.85 -15.03 -14.79
N GLN A 149 4.76 -15.94 -15.13
CA GLN A 149 4.84 -17.26 -14.48
C GLN A 149 6.02 -17.38 -13.52
N LYS A 150 7.04 -16.53 -13.70
CA LYS A 150 8.22 -16.45 -12.83
C LYS A 150 8.66 -15.00 -12.68
N LEU A 151 9.61 -14.76 -11.77
CA LEU A 151 10.29 -13.47 -11.65
C LEU A 151 10.95 -13.08 -12.97
N SER A 152 11.07 -11.77 -13.19
CA SER A 152 11.56 -11.12 -14.41
C SER A 152 10.63 -11.17 -15.63
N ASP A 153 9.63 -12.05 -15.68
CA ASP A 153 8.64 -12.04 -16.77
C ASP A 153 7.93 -10.68 -16.88
N LEU A 154 7.61 -10.25 -18.11
CA LEU A 154 6.92 -8.98 -18.39
C LEU A 154 5.42 -9.00 -18.04
N GLY A 155 4.82 -10.19 -17.90
CA GLY A 155 3.38 -10.38 -17.74
C GLY A 155 2.77 -9.75 -16.48
N CYS A 156 1.45 -9.85 -16.35
CA CYS A 156 0.77 -9.37 -15.14
C CYS A 156 1.21 -10.19 -13.91
N LEU A 157 1.51 -9.50 -12.81
CA LEU A 157 1.97 -10.13 -11.56
C LEU A 157 0.81 -10.59 -10.66
N MET A 158 -0.44 -10.21 -10.95
CA MET A 158 -1.57 -10.45 -10.05
C MET A 158 -1.94 -11.93 -9.91
N GLU A 159 -2.01 -12.68 -11.01
CA GLU A 159 -2.55 -14.05 -10.94
C GLU A 159 -1.57 -15.04 -10.31
N ASN A 160 -0.25 -14.82 -10.38
CA ASN A 160 0.73 -15.82 -9.97
C ASN A 160 1.76 -15.30 -8.96
N MET A 161 2.09 -14.00 -9.01
CA MET A 161 3.26 -13.45 -8.33
C MET A 161 2.90 -12.64 -7.07
N GLY A 162 1.68 -12.78 -6.55
CA GLY A 162 1.23 -12.19 -5.29
C GLY A 162 0.85 -10.71 -5.34
N CYS A 163 0.79 -10.08 -6.53
CA CYS A 163 0.53 -8.64 -6.63
C CYS A 163 -0.88 -8.24 -6.13
N LYS A 164 -0.91 -7.38 -5.12
CA LYS A 164 -2.11 -6.79 -4.49
C LYS A 164 -2.48 -5.42 -5.06
N GLY A 165 -1.96 -5.04 -6.24
CA GLY A 165 -2.15 -3.68 -6.77
C GLY A 165 -3.62 -3.28 -6.98
N THR A 166 -4.52 -4.25 -7.20
CA THR A 166 -5.97 -4.03 -7.34
C THR A 166 -6.72 -3.96 -5.99
N GLN A 167 -5.99 -4.02 -4.88
CA GLN A 167 -6.49 -4.08 -3.51
C GLN A 167 -5.84 -3.00 -2.62
N ALA A 168 -4.86 -2.25 -3.14
CA ALA A 168 -4.07 -1.28 -2.38
C ALA A 168 -4.36 0.14 -2.85
N ASN A 169 -4.72 1.03 -1.92
CA ASN A 169 -5.01 2.44 -2.17
C ASN A 169 -3.70 3.26 -2.13
N ALA A 170 -3.16 3.57 -3.31
CA ALA A 170 -2.06 4.50 -3.48
C ALA A 170 -1.88 4.89 -4.96
N ASP A 171 -1.30 6.05 -5.21
CA ASP A 171 -0.99 6.56 -6.56
C ASP A 171 0.43 6.18 -7.05
N CYS A 172 1.07 5.15 -6.48
CA CYS A 172 2.48 4.76 -6.72
C CYS A 172 2.89 4.59 -8.20
N ASN A 173 1.94 4.36 -9.11
CA ASN A 173 2.18 4.23 -10.54
C ASN A 173 1.85 5.49 -11.34
N LEU A 174 1.11 6.43 -10.76
CA LEU A 174 0.83 7.75 -11.33
C LEU A 174 1.85 8.79 -10.86
N ARG A 175 2.27 8.68 -9.60
CA ARG A 175 3.33 9.46 -8.98
C ARG A 175 4.55 8.56 -8.79
N PRO A 176 5.54 8.64 -9.69
CA PRO A 176 6.68 7.74 -9.64
C PRO A 176 7.62 8.06 -8.48
N TRP A 177 8.14 7.01 -7.87
CA TRP A 177 9.24 7.07 -6.92
C TRP A 177 10.49 7.62 -7.59
N ASN A 178 11.06 8.69 -7.00
CA ASN A 178 12.32 9.30 -7.43
C ASN A 178 12.35 9.64 -8.95
N GLY A 179 11.19 10.07 -9.48
CA GLY A 179 11.05 10.56 -10.86
C GLY A 179 10.77 9.50 -11.93
N VAL A 180 10.90 8.20 -11.66
CA VAL A 180 10.71 7.15 -12.70
C VAL A 180 10.04 5.88 -12.17
N GLY A 181 10.31 5.48 -10.92
CA GLY A 181 10.12 4.11 -10.45
C GLY A 181 8.77 3.81 -9.79
N SER A 182 8.44 2.53 -9.73
CA SER A 182 7.41 1.95 -8.84
C SER A 182 7.75 0.47 -8.66
N CYS A 183 7.15 -0.21 -7.67
CA CYS A 183 7.42 -1.64 -7.45
C CYS A 183 7.17 -2.47 -8.71
N VAL A 184 6.00 -2.29 -9.34
CA VAL A 184 5.60 -3.06 -10.52
C VAL A 184 6.39 -2.69 -11.77
N ARG A 185 6.87 -1.43 -11.89
CA ARG A 185 7.80 -1.03 -12.95
C ARG A 185 9.18 -1.67 -12.75
N GLY A 186 9.63 -1.81 -11.50
CA GLY A 186 10.83 -2.56 -11.12
C GLY A 186 10.66 -4.08 -11.21
N GLY A 187 9.49 -4.58 -11.58
CA GLY A 187 9.21 -6.00 -11.75
C GLY A 187 8.87 -6.75 -10.46
N PHE A 188 8.57 -6.04 -9.38
CA PHE A 188 8.14 -6.63 -8.11
C PHE A 188 6.65 -6.41 -7.86
N ALA A 189 5.99 -7.40 -7.28
CA ALA A 189 4.59 -7.33 -6.94
C ALA A 189 4.31 -6.21 -5.91
N CYS A 190 3.16 -5.53 -6.05
CA CYS A 190 2.67 -4.68 -4.96
C CYS A 190 2.29 -5.59 -3.79
N ILE A 191 2.82 -5.30 -2.61
CA ILE A 191 2.54 -6.04 -1.37
C ILE A 191 1.48 -5.36 -0.49
N SER A 192 0.80 -4.34 -1.00
CA SER A 192 -0.21 -3.58 -0.25
C SER A 192 0.33 -2.81 0.95
N CYS A 193 1.59 -2.34 0.90
CA CYS A 193 2.25 -1.75 2.07
C CYS A 193 1.64 -0.45 2.62
N THR A 194 0.61 0.10 1.98
CA THR A 194 -0.17 1.26 2.43
C THR A 194 -1.44 0.88 3.20
N GLU A 195 -1.81 -0.40 3.22
CA GLU A 195 -2.99 -0.93 3.89
C GLU A 195 -2.65 -1.53 5.26
N PRO A 196 -3.59 -1.53 6.22
CA PRO A 196 -3.44 -2.32 7.44
C PRO A 196 -3.36 -3.82 7.13
N GLY A 197 -2.58 -4.57 7.92
CA GLY A 197 -2.42 -6.02 7.78
C GLY A 197 -1.54 -6.48 6.63
N PHE A 198 -0.86 -5.56 5.92
CA PHE A 198 0.02 -5.93 4.81
C PHE A 198 1.17 -6.84 5.24
N GLU A 199 1.60 -6.74 6.49
CA GLU A 199 2.65 -7.53 7.11
C GLU A 199 2.30 -9.02 7.23
N GLU A 200 1.01 -9.36 7.23
CA GLU A 200 0.50 -10.72 7.38
C GLU A 200 -0.51 -11.07 6.27
N PRO A 201 -0.07 -11.20 5.01
CA PRO A 201 -0.98 -11.53 3.91
C PRO A 201 -1.56 -12.95 3.98
N GLY A 202 -1.13 -13.79 4.94
CA GLY A 202 -1.55 -15.19 5.10
C GLY A 202 -0.95 -16.16 4.08
N HIS A 203 0.01 -15.71 3.25
CA HIS A 203 0.70 -16.49 2.24
C HIS A 203 2.05 -15.82 1.88
N PRO A 204 2.99 -16.48 1.20
CA PRO A 204 4.21 -15.82 0.71
C PRO A 204 3.88 -14.63 -0.20
N PHE A 205 4.56 -13.48 -0.03
CA PHE A 205 4.32 -12.26 -0.83
C PHE A 205 4.47 -12.45 -2.35
N MET A 206 5.28 -13.42 -2.78
CA MET A 206 5.58 -13.69 -4.19
C MET A 206 4.66 -14.76 -4.80
N GLU A 207 3.60 -15.14 -4.10
CA GLU A 207 2.65 -16.16 -4.54
C GLU A 207 1.22 -15.63 -4.45
N THR A 208 0.41 -15.96 -5.46
CA THR A 208 -1.02 -15.66 -5.43
C THR A 208 -1.80 -16.90 -4.99
N PRO A 209 -2.46 -16.89 -3.82
CA PRO A 209 -3.34 -17.98 -3.41
C PRO A 209 -4.55 -18.11 -4.35
N LYS A 210 -4.97 -19.34 -4.63
CA LYS A 210 -6.05 -19.64 -5.59
C LYS A 210 -7.00 -20.71 -5.07
N VAL A 211 -8.25 -20.59 -5.48
CA VAL A 211 -9.27 -21.63 -5.35
C VAL A 211 -9.79 -21.97 -6.75
N ALA A 212 -9.71 -23.24 -7.14
CA ALA A 212 -10.07 -23.70 -8.49
C ALA A 212 -9.41 -22.88 -9.63
N GLY A 213 -8.16 -22.46 -9.42
CA GLY A 213 -7.39 -21.67 -10.40
C GLY A 213 -7.70 -20.17 -10.42
N ILE A 214 -8.64 -19.68 -9.59
CA ILE A 214 -9.02 -18.27 -9.49
C ILE A 214 -8.33 -17.64 -8.27
N PRO A 215 -7.68 -16.46 -8.40
CA PRO A 215 -7.09 -15.74 -7.27
C PRO A 215 -8.12 -15.44 -6.17
N THR A 216 -7.73 -15.61 -4.90
CA THR A 216 -8.62 -15.28 -3.77
C THR A 216 -8.74 -13.76 -3.55
N GLY A 217 -7.65 -13.01 -3.81
CA GLY A 217 -7.63 -11.56 -3.81
C GLY A 217 -8.05 -11.00 -5.17
N LEU A 218 -9.32 -10.59 -5.28
CA LEU A 218 -9.88 -9.96 -6.48
C LEU A 218 -9.91 -8.42 -6.35
N PRO A 219 -10.06 -7.66 -7.45
CA PRO A 219 -10.22 -6.22 -7.38
C PRO A 219 -11.36 -5.79 -6.45
N ILE A 220 -11.12 -4.77 -5.62
CA ILE A 220 -12.09 -4.33 -4.60
C ILE A 220 -13.22 -3.46 -5.17
N ASP A 221 -13.01 -2.91 -6.37
CA ASP A 221 -13.88 -1.97 -7.07
C ASP A 221 -14.70 -2.62 -8.19
N MET A 222 -14.67 -3.96 -8.30
CA MET A 222 -15.41 -4.69 -9.33
C MET A 222 -16.19 -5.88 -8.75
N PRO A 223 -17.45 -6.11 -9.15
CA PRO A 223 -18.18 -7.27 -8.70
C PRO A 223 -17.47 -8.57 -9.12
N LYS A 224 -17.26 -9.46 -8.14
CA LYS A 224 -16.45 -10.69 -8.30
C LYS A 224 -16.92 -11.58 -9.47
N ALA A 225 -18.23 -11.73 -9.65
CA ALA A 225 -18.79 -12.55 -10.73
C ALA A 225 -18.44 -11.99 -12.12
N TRP A 226 -18.54 -10.67 -12.28
CA TRP A 226 -18.16 -9.99 -13.53
C TRP A 226 -16.66 -10.08 -13.77
N PHE A 227 -15.83 -10.03 -12.72
CA PHE A 227 -14.39 -10.27 -12.84
C PHE A 227 -14.08 -11.63 -13.45
N VAL A 228 -14.67 -12.69 -12.91
CA VAL A 228 -14.41 -14.05 -13.39
C VAL A 228 -14.87 -14.19 -14.84
N ALA A 229 -16.05 -13.69 -15.18
CA ALA A 229 -16.60 -13.77 -16.54
C ALA A 229 -15.71 -13.02 -17.55
N LEU A 230 -15.36 -11.76 -17.27
CA LEU A 230 -14.50 -10.96 -18.15
C LEU A 230 -13.09 -11.52 -18.23
N ALA A 231 -12.53 -12.03 -17.14
CA ALA A 231 -11.22 -12.66 -17.14
C ALA A 231 -11.15 -13.87 -18.08
N ALA A 232 -12.18 -14.72 -18.08
CA ALA A 232 -12.24 -15.88 -18.97
C ALA A 232 -12.26 -15.46 -20.46
N LEU A 233 -13.09 -14.45 -20.80
CA LEU A 233 -13.16 -13.90 -22.16
C LEU A 233 -11.85 -13.23 -22.59
N SER A 234 -11.27 -12.39 -21.74
CA SER A 234 -9.99 -11.75 -21.99
C SER A 234 -8.87 -12.75 -22.25
N LYS A 235 -8.84 -13.85 -21.49
CA LYS A 235 -7.82 -14.91 -21.61
C LYS A 235 -7.96 -15.71 -22.91
N SER A 236 -9.18 -15.93 -23.39
CA SER A 236 -9.41 -16.60 -24.68
C SER A 236 -9.03 -15.68 -25.85
N ALA A 237 -9.27 -14.38 -25.71
CA ALA A 237 -8.96 -13.35 -26.71
C ALA A 237 -7.50 -12.83 -26.67
N THR A 238 -6.64 -13.31 -25.77
CA THR A 238 -5.26 -12.82 -25.63
C THR A 238 -4.48 -12.89 -26.97
N PRO A 239 -4.00 -11.74 -27.50
CA PRO A 239 -3.18 -11.73 -28.70
C PRO A 239 -1.88 -12.50 -28.52
N ARG A 240 -1.39 -13.14 -29.60
CA ARG A 240 -0.13 -13.91 -29.59
C ARG A 240 1.04 -13.11 -29.01
N ARG A 241 1.19 -11.83 -29.41
CA ARG A 241 2.22 -10.92 -28.89
C ARG A 241 2.20 -10.83 -27.37
N VAL A 242 1.02 -10.56 -26.80
CA VAL A 242 0.84 -10.36 -25.36
C VAL A 242 1.08 -11.67 -24.61
N ARG A 243 0.58 -12.80 -25.14
CA ARG A 243 0.73 -14.14 -24.56
C ARG A 243 2.18 -14.61 -24.49
N GLU A 244 2.95 -14.41 -25.56
CA GLU A 244 4.35 -14.85 -25.61
C GLU A 244 5.26 -13.93 -24.79
N ASN A 245 5.08 -12.60 -24.93
CA ASN A 245 5.87 -11.64 -24.15
C ASN A 245 5.62 -11.75 -22.64
N SER A 246 4.42 -12.16 -22.22
CA SER A 246 4.10 -12.24 -20.78
C SER A 246 4.94 -13.26 -20.02
N ARG A 247 5.66 -14.16 -20.70
CA ARG A 247 6.48 -15.25 -20.15
C ARG A 247 7.97 -15.10 -20.49
N SER A 248 8.37 -13.89 -20.86
CA SER A 248 9.75 -13.55 -21.18
C SER A 248 10.16 -12.32 -20.37
N ASP A 249 11.45 -12.19 -20.12
CA ASP A 249 12.10 -11.03 -19.49
C ASP A 249 12.33 -9.86 -20.46
N HIS A 250 12.08 -10.06 -21.75
CA HIS A 250 12.17 -9.03 -22.78
C HIS A 250 11.07 -9.21 -23.84
N PRO A 251 10.75 -8.18 -24.65
CA PRO A 251 9.78 -8.32 -25.72
C PRO A 251 10.32 -9.27 -26.81
N LEU A 252 9.62 -10.39 -27.04
CA LEU A 252 9.91 -11.33 -28.13
C LEU A 252 9.22 -10.91 -29.44
N ILE A 253 7.98 -10.44 -29.32
CA ILE A 253 7.17 -9.96 -30.43
C ILE A 253 6.89 -8.46 -30.21
N LEU A 254 7.27 -7.64 -31.19
CA LEU A 254 7.00 -6.20 -31.16
C LEU A 254 5.60 -5.89 -31.72
N PRO A 255 5.00 -4.73 -31.37
CA PRO A 255 3.78 -4.26 -32.01
C PRO A 255 3.93 -4.20 -33.54
N GLY A 256 2.86 -4.57 -34.26
CA GLY A 256 2.85 -4.50 -35.70
C GLY A 256 2.99 -3.06 -36.20
N ILE A 257 3.83 -2.83 -37.20
CA ILE A 257 3.93 -1.54 -37.89
C ILE A 257 2.89 -1.52 -39.00
N ARG A 258 1.95 -0.57 -38.94
CA ARG A 258 0.98 -0.37 -40.02
C ARG A 258 1.75 0.07 -41.27
N LYS A 259 1.84 -0.80 -42.29
CA LYS A 259 2.32 -0.40 -43.61
C LYS A 259 1.25 0.48 -44.25
N SER A 260 1.59 1.73 -44.57
CA SER A 260 0.77 2.58 -45.43
C SER A 260 0.78 2.02 -46.85
N GLY A 261 -0.13 1.08 -47.13
CA GLY A 261 -0.50 0.71 -48.50
C GLY A 261 -1.63 1.60 -49.00
N PRO A 262 -1.71 1.91 -50.31
CA PRO A 262 -2.81 2.69 -50.87
C PRO A 262 -4.14 1.97 -50.60
N LYS A 263 -5.16 2.75 -50.24
CA LYS A 263 -6.53 2.28 -50.06
C LYS A 263 -7.08 1.69 -51.35
#